data_AF-A0AAU5JI76-F1
#
_entry.id   AF-A0AAU5JI76-F1
#
_cell.length_a   1.000
_cell.length_b   1.000
_cell.length_c   1.000
_cell.angle_alpha   90.00
_cell.angle_beta   90.00
_cell.angle_gamma   90.00
#
_symmetry.space_group_name_H-M   'P 1'
#
loop_
_entity.id
_entity.type
_entity.pdbx_description
1 polymer ?
#
loop_
_entity_poly.entity_id
_entity_poly.type
_entity_poly.pdbx_seq_one_letter_code
_entity_poly.pdbx_strand_id
1 'polypeptide(L)' 'MSTNLDPRWEWVDISDFANPDLWVRGECNHLTPEPVHAEPTGELVAHLCPDCNAQLPAEWQP' A
#
# COMPACT_ATOMS: atom_id res chain seq x y z
N MET A 1 15.00 -18.11 -6.44
CA MET A 1 15.38 -16.70 -6.63
C MET A 1 14.56 -15.92 -5.63
N SER A 2 15.17 -15.30 -4.62
CA SER A 2 14.44 -14.37 -3.76
C SER A 2 14.41 -13.04 -4.50
N THR A 3 13.40 -12.86 -5.34
CA THR A 3 13.00 -11.52 -5.78
C THR A 3 12.81 -10.70 -4.50
N ASN A 4 13.56 -9.61 -4.34
CA ASN A 4 13.41 -8.65 -3.24
C ASN A 4 12.10 -7.87 -3.47
N LEU A 5 10.98 -8.58 -3.41
CA LEU A 5 9.65 -8.03 -3.58
C LEU A 5 9.34 -7.16 -2.37
N ASP A 6 8.89 -5.94 -2.63
CA ASP A 6 8.59 -4.96 -1.58
C ASP A 6 7.51 -5.53 -0.65
N PRO A 7 7.79 -5.73 0.65
CA PRO A 7 6.88 -6.37 1.59
C PRO A 7 5.61 -5.56 1.87
N ARG A 8 5.54 -4.30 1.42
CA ARG A 8 4.34 -3.46 1.53
C ARG A 8 3.18 -3.95 0.65
N TRP A 9 3.46 -4.85 -0.29
CA TRP A 9 2.48 -5.40 -1.22
C TRP A 9 2.40 -6.91 -1.12
N GLU A 10 1.20 -7.44 -1.32
CA GLU A 10 1.02 -8.81 -1.78
C GLU A 10 1.55 -8.93 -3.20
N TRP A 11 2.16 -10.07 -3.53
CA TRP A 11 2.69 -10.32 -4.86
C TRP A 11 2.07 -11.58 -5.43
N VAL A 12 1.52 -11.43 -6.64
CA VAL A 12 0.89 -12.53 -7.36
C VAL A 12 1.86 -13.02 -8.42
N ASP A 13 2.20 -14.30 -8.34
CA ASP A 13 2.97 -14.99 -9.37
C ASP A 13 2.10 -15.20 -10.60
N ILE A 14 2.50 -14.61 -11.73
CA ILE A 14 1.85 -14.79 -13.03
C ILE A 14 2.81 -15.38 -14.06
N SER A 15 3.86 -16.06 -13.58
CA SER A 15 4.88 -16.66 -14.41
C SER A 15 4.30 -17.72 -15.35
N ASP A 16 4.83 -17.77 -16.56
CA ASP A 16 4.52 -18.79 -17.55
C ASP A 16 5.80 -19.39 -18.14
N PHE A 17 5.64 -20.27 -19.14
CA PHE A 17 6.79 -20.91 -19.78
C PHE A 17 7.72 -19.92 -20.49
N ALA A 18 7.19 -18.82 -21.02
CA ALA A 18 7.98 -17.79 -21.71
C ALA A 18 8.61 -16.79 -20.73
N ASN A 19 7.99 -16.59 -19.56
CA ASN A 19 8.39 -15.61 -18.55
C ASN A 19 8.34 -16.25 -17.15
N PRO A 20 9.38 -17.02 -16.75
CA PRO A 20 9.38 -17.82 -15.53
C PRO A 20 9.62 -17.03 -14.22
N ASP A 21 9.60 -15.71 -14.24
CA ASP A 21 9.81 -14.85 -13.05
C ASP A 21 9.01 -13.55 -13.16
N LEU A 22 7.73 -13.67 -13.49
CA LEU A 22 6.84 -12.54 -13.68
C LEU A 22 5.88 -12.41 -12.49
N TRP A 23 6.00 -11.28 -11.79
CA TRP A 23 5.20 -10.97 -10.61
C TRP A 23 4.48 -9.65 -10.81
N VAL A 24 3.23 -9.58 -10.35
CA VAL A 24 2.46 -8.33 -10.33
C VAL A 24 2.09 -7.96 -8.90
N ARG A 25 2.04 -6.65 -8.66
CA ARG A 25 1.61 -6.07 -7.40
C ARG A 25 0.12 -6.38 -7.19
N GLY A 26 -0.19 -7.07 -6.11
CA GLY A 26 -1.55 -7.32 -5.62
C GLY A 26 -1.99 -6.25 -4.62
N GLU A 27 -2.64 -6.70 -3.54
CA GLU A 27 -3.18 -5.81 -2.51
C GLU A 27 -2.08 -5.16 -1.65
N CYS A 28 -2.42 -4.06 -0.97
CA CYS A 28 -1.54 -3.45 0.02
C CYS A 28 -1.59 -4.27 1.31
N ASN A 29 -0.43 -4.59 1.90
CA ASN A 29 -0.37 -5.30 3.17
C ASN A 29 -0.67 -4.41 4.39
N HIS A 30 -0.97 -3.11 4.17
CA HIS A 30 -1.29 -2.13 5.20
C HIS A 30 -0.31 -2.11 6.39
N LEU A 31 0.98 -2.29 6.09
CA LEU A 31 2.03 -2.29 7.12
C LEU A 31 2.16 -0.90 7.76
N THR A 32 2.47 -0.89 9.05
CA THR A 32 2.66 0.32 9.88
C THR A 32 1.51 1.34 9.74
N PRO A 33 0.26 0.98 10.09
CA PRO A 33 -0.84 1.92 10.04
C PRO A 33 -0.64 3.06 11.03
N GLU A 34 -0.87 4.30 10.59
CA GLU A 34 -0.74 5.54 11.34
C GLU A 34 -2.10 6.25 11.42
N PRO A 35 -2.37 7.01 12.51
CA PRO A 35 -3.63 7.73 12.66
C PRO A 35 -3.69 8.93 11.70
N VAL A 36 -4.79 9.04 10.96
CA VAL A 36 -5.10 10.16 10.05
C VAL A 36 -6.16 11.03 10.71
N HIS A 37 -5.90 12.34 10.78
CA HIS A 37 -6.79 13.32 11.38
C HIS A 37 -7.32 14.28 10.31
N ALA A 38 -8.58 14.70 10.47
CA ALA A 38 -9.19 15.70 9.61
C ALA A 38 -8.78 17.12 10.01
N GLU A 39 -8.39 17.94 9.04
CA GLU A 39 -8.14 19.37 9.26
C GLU A 39 -9.40 20.21 8.94
N PRO A 40 -9.69 21.30 9.70
CA PRO A 40 -8.94 21.82 10.85
C PRO A 40 -9.38 21.23 12.20
N THR A 41 -10.28 20.25 12.20
CA THR A 41 -10.95 19.79 13.43
C THR A 41 -10.05 18.95 14.33
N GLY A 42 -8.98 18.37 13.78
CA GLY A 42 -8.10 17.43 14.47
C GLY A 42 -8.78 16.11 14.82
N GLU A 43 -9.93 15.80 14.22
CA GLU A 43 -10.68 14.57 14.51
C GLU A 43 -9.99 13.37 13.89
N LEU A 44 -9.78 12.29 14.67
CA LEU A 44 -9.29 11.03 14.15
C LEU A 44 -10.35 10.38 13.24
N VAL A 45 -10.03 10.24 11.96
CA VAL A 45 -10.97 9.70 10.97
C VAL A 45 -10.64 8.28 10.51
N ALA A 46 -9.35 7.90 10.54
CA ALA A 46 -8.91 6.58 10.09
C ALA A 46 -7.53 6.21 10.67
N HIS A 47 -7.16 4.93 10.54
CA HIS A 47 -5.77 4.49 10.64
C HIS A 47 -5.36 3.89 9.30
N LEU A 48 -4.39 4.51 8.62
CA LEU A 48 -3.97 4.12 7.28
C LEU A 48 -2.47 3.88 7.24
N CYS A 49 -2.02 2.90 6.45
CA CYS A 49 -0.61 2.81 6.13
C CYS A 49 -0.17 4.01 5.26
N PRO A 50 1.13 4.36 5.23
CA PRO A 50 1.62 5.50 4.46
C PRO A 50 1.24 5.43 2.97
N ASP A 51 1.24 4.23 2.38
CA ASP A 51 0.90 4.02 0.96
C ASP A 51 -0.58 4.28 0.66
N CYS A 52 -1.49 3.96 1.58
CA CYS A 52 -2.90 4.26 1.41
C CYS A 52 -3.21 5.73 1.72
N ASN A 53 -2.54 6.30 2.72
CA ASN A 53 -2.67 7.72 3.04
C ASN A 53 -2.26 8.60 1.85
N ALA A 54 -1.16 8.26 1.16
CA ALA A 54 -0.69 8.99 -0.01
C ALA A 54 -1.64 8.93 -1.22
N GLN A 55 -2.58 7.98 -1.25
CA GLN A 55 -3.59 7.86 -2.31
C GLN A 55 -4.87 8.64 -2.02
N LEU A 56 -5.04 9.15 -0.80
CA LEU A 56 -6.17 10.00 -0.48
C LEU A 56 -6.11 11.30 -1.31
N PRO A 57 -7.28 11.87 -1.69
CA PRO A 57 -7.34 13.20 -2.27
C PRO A 57 -6.61 14.22 -1.39
N ALA A 58 -5.97 15.21 -1.99
CA ALA A 58 -5.14 16.18 -1.27
C ALA A 58 -5.92 16.92 -0.17
N GLU A 59 -7.22 17.13 -0.36
CA GLU A 59 -8.07 17.77 0.64
C GLU A 59 -8.39 16.90 1.88
N TRP A 60 -7.95 15.63 1.88
CA TRP A 60 -8.07 14.67 2.98
C TRP A 60 -6.71 14.32 3.58
N GLN A 61 -5.62 14.83 3.01
CA GLN A 61 -4.28 14.68 3.56
C GLN A 61 -4.06 15.75 4.64
N PRO A 62 -3.47 15.38 5.79
CA PRO A 62 -3.17 16.33 6.86
C PRO A 62 -2.14 17.38 6.46
#